data_AF-A0A3N5QFK3-F1
#
_entry.id   AF-A0A3N5QFK3-F1
#
_cell.length_a   1.000
_cell.length_b   1.000
_cell.length_c   1.000
_cell.angle_alpha   90.00
_cell.angle_beta   90.00
_cell.angle_gamma   90.00
#
_symmetry.space_group_name_H-M   'P 1'
#
loop_
_entity.id
_entity.type
_entity.pdbx_description
1 polymer ?
#
loop_
_entity_poly.entity_id
_entity_poly.type
_entity_poly.pdbx_seq_one_letter_code
_entity_poly.pdbx_strand_id
1 'polypeptide(L)'
;MKKIFTNASQIVTAKTGGKNYKRGNELSELEVIENHSIFCENGIVKDIIPNYAVNKFIADEKINLNGKIILPGLIDCHTHTAFAGSRANEFKEKIAGVHYEEIAKRGGGINTTVTAVRNSSLTDLVELMKPRVQEFISQGVTTLEIKSGYGLDFENEIKL
;
A
#
# COMPACT_ATOMS: atom_id res chain seq x y z
N MET A 1 9.93 10.71 20.97
CA MET A 1 9.96 11.83 20.01
C MET A 1 8.55 12.33 19.76
N LYS A 2 8.31 13.60 20.11
CA LYS A 2 7.06 14.34 19.94
C LYS A 2 7.16 15.23 18.71
N LYS A 3 6.18 15.15 17.80
CA LYS A 3 6.11 15.95 16.57
C LYS A 3 4.78 16.67 16.49
N ILE A 4 4.76 17.88 15.98
CA ILE A 4 3.52 18.56 15.58
C ILE A 4 3.57 18.88 14.10
N PHE A 5 2.56 18.46 13.35
CA PHE A 5 2.33 18.85 11.97
C PHE A 5 1.37 20.03 11.94
N THR A 6 1.82 21.17 11.44
CA THR A 6 1.10 22.46 11.46
C THR A 6 0.76 22.94 10.07
N ASN A 7 -0.20 23.86 9.97
CA ASN A 7 -0.61 24.52 8.72
C ASN A 7 -1.00 23.53 7.61
N ALA A 8 -1.70 22.45 7.95
CA ALA A 8 -2.45 21.70 6.95
C ALA A 8 -3.62 22.56 6.46
N SER A 9 -3.94 22.50 5.17
CA SER A 9 -5.20 23.09 4.68
C SER A 9 -6.37 22.24 5.16
N GLN A 10 -6.25 20.93 5.03
CA GLN A 10 -7.25 19.94 5.41
C GLN A 10 -6.57 18.71 6.01
N ILE A 11 -7.19 18.15 7.05
CA ILE A 11 -6.86 16.84 7.61
C ILE A 11 -8.06 15.93 7.33
N VAL A 12 -7.88 14.99 6.42
CA VAL A 12 -8.91 14.01 6.09
C VAL A 12 -8.77 12.82 7.02
N THR A 13 -9.87 12.38 7.63
CA THR A 13 -9.87 11.20 8.51
C THR A 13 -10.66 10.05 7.88
N ALA A 14 -10.32 8.82 8.29
CA ALA A 14 -11.09 7.63 7.98
C ALA A 14 -12.05 7.28 9.14
N LYS A 15 -12.63 8.28 9.82
CA LYS A 15 -13.47 8.07 11.00
C LYS A 15 -14.63 7.14 10.71
N THR A 16 -14.77 6.09 11.51
CA THR A 16 -15.83 5.07 11.41
C THR A 16 -16.86 5.16 12.54
N GLY A 17 -16.74 6.15 13.44
CA GLY A 17 -17.59 6.26 14.63
C GLY A 17 -17.47 5.06 15.58
N GLY A 18 -16.34 4.35 15.57
CA GLY A 18 -16.08 3.18 16.41
C GLY A 18 -16.47 1.83 15.79
N LYS A 19 -17.00 1.80 14.56
CA LYS A 19 -17.49 0.57 13.90
C LYS A 19 -16.41 -0.24 13.18
N ASN A 20 -15.16 0.25 13.10
CA ASN A 20 -14.03 -0.34 12.36
C ASN A 20 -14.23 -0.51 10.84
N TYR A 21 -15.39 -0.18 10.28
CA TYR A 21 -15.65 -0.18 8.84
C TYR A 21 -16.65 0.92 8.47
N LYS A 22 -16.72 1.20 7.17
CA LYS A 22 -17.80 1.95 6.50
C LYS A 22 -18.39 1.07 5.39
N ARG A 23 -19.70 1.12 5.17
CA ARG A 23 -20.37 0.34 4.12
C ARG A 23 -21.56 1.08 3.51
N GLY A 24 -21.90 0.75 2.26
CA GLY A 24 -23.01 1.38 1.56
C GLY A 24 -22.82 2.90 1.47
N ASN A 25 -23.83 3.67 1.86
CA ASN A 25 -23.79 5.14 1.82
C ASN A 25 -22.71 5.74 2.73
N GLU A 26 -22.29 5.04 3.79
CA GLU A 26 -21.22 5.51 4.69
C GLU A 26 -19.86 5.67 3.95
N LEU A 27 -19.66 4.98 2.81
CA LEU A 27 -18.43 5.10 2.01
C LEU A 27 -18.26 6.49 1.38
N SER A 28 -19.36 7.22 1.17
CA SER A 28 -19.32 8.59 0.65
C SER A 28 -19.14 9.64 1.75
N GLU A 29 -19.19 9.24 3.02
CA GLU A 29 -18.97 10.14 4.15
C GLU A 29 -17.47 10.37 4.34
N LEU A 30 -17.01 11.60 4.13
CA LEU A 30 -15.64 12.01 4.37
C LEU A 30 -15.62 13.05 5.49
N GLU A 31 -14.88 12.78 6.58
CA GLU A 31 -14.65 13.79 7.60
C GLU A 31 -13.39 14.57 7.24
N VAL A 32 -13.57 15.87 7.07
CA VAL A 32 -12.51 16.82 6.75
C VAL A 32 -12.43 17.83 7.88
N ILE A 33 -11.25 17.95 8.49
CA ILE A 33 -10.98 18.86 9.59
C ILE A 33 -10.09 20.00 9.09
N GLU A 34 -10.54 21.23 9.29
CA GLU A 34 -9.83 22.46 8.93
C GLU A 34 -9.39 23.23 10.17
N ASN A 35 -8.39 24.10 10.06
CA ASN A 35 -7.87 24.90 11.18
C ASN A 35 -7.31 24.07 12.34
N HIS A 36 -6.80 22.88 12.05
CA HIS A 36 -6.19 21.96 13.02
C HIS A 36 -4.78 21.53 12.60
N SER A 37 -4.05 21.01 13.59
CA SER A 37 -2.71 20.46 13.52
C SER A 37 -2.71 19.04 14.11
N ILE A 38 -1.76 18.19 13.74
CA ILE A 38 -1.65 16.82 14.29
C ILE A 38 -0.50 16.78 15.30
N PHE A 39 -0.78 16.35 16.53
CA PHE A 39 0.24 16.03 17.52
C PHE A 39 0.51 14.52 17.55
N CYS A 40 1.76 14.15 17.31
CA CYS A 40 2.22 12.77 17.36
C CYS A 40 3.25 12.59 18.47
N GLU A 41 3.25 11.43 19.12
CA GLU A 41 4.27 11.02 20.06
C GLU A 41 4.66 9.56 19.79
N ASN A 42 5.96 9.33 19.60
CA ASN A 42 6.55 8.01 19.35
C ASN A 42 5.89 7.29 18.16
N GLY A 43 5.63 8.03 17.08
CA GLY A 43 5.03 7.49 15.85
C GLY A 43 3.51 7.31 15.90
N ILE A 44 2.86 7.64 17.02
CA ILE A 44 1.41 7.52 17.19
C ILE A 44 0.76 8.90 17.18
N VAL A 45 -0.34 9.05 16.44
CA VAL A 45 -1.21 10.24 16.54
C VAL A 45 -1.84 10.26 17.92
N LYS A 46 -1.51 11.27 18.73
CA LYS A 46 -2.06 11.45 20.08
C LYS A 46 -3.30 12.32 20.08
N ASP A 47 -3.32 13.36 19.23
CA ASP A 47 -4.44 14.27 19.16
C ASP A 47 -4.45 15.05 17.83
N ILE A 48 -5.63 15.52 17.42
CA ILE A 48 -5.84 16.47 16.33
C ILE A 48 -6.30 17.78 16.99
N ILE A 49 -5.38 18.73 17.08
CA ILE A 49 -5.51 19.90 17.95
C ILE A 49 -5.86 21.16 17.14
N PRO A 50 -6.72 22.05 17.65
CA PRO A 50 -6.96 23.33 17.00
C PRO A 50 -5.67 24.14 16.86
N ASN A 51 -5.51 24.88 15.76
CA ASN A 51 -4.27 25.63 15.48
C ASN A 51 -3.89 26.63 16.60
N TYR A 52 -4.89 27.27 17.24
CA TYR A 52 -4.64 28.18 18.36
C TYR A 52 -4.06 27.49 19.60
N ALA A 53 -4.22 26.17 19.72
CA ALA A 53 -3.75 25.38 20.85
C ALA A 53 -2.32 24.87 20.68
N VAL A 54 -1.72 24.98 19.48
CA VAL A 54 -0.36 24.46 19.17
C VAL A 54 0.69 24.92 20.18
N ASN A 55 0.62 26.18 20.64
CA ASN A 55 1.59 26.73 21.61
C ASN A 55 1.46 26.16 23.03
N LYS A 56 0.38 25.41 23.31
CA LYS A 56 0.19 24.69 24.59
C LYS A 56 0.88 23.32 24.60
N PHE A 57 1.36 22.85 23.45
CA PHE A 57 2.03 21.55 23.32
C PHE A 57 3.54 21.71 23.22
N ILE A 58 4.26 20.86 23.95
CA ILE A 58 5.72 20.74 23.85
C ILE A 58 6.02 19.65 22.83
N ALA A 59 6.78 19.99 21.78
CA ALA A 59 7.20 19.06 20.74
C ALA A 59 8.70 19.20 20.48
N ASP A 60 9.34 18.07 20.18
CA ASP A 60 10.76 18.03 19.80
C ASP A 60 10.94 18.60 18.39
N GLU A 61 9.92 18.45 17.53
CA GLU A 61 9.92 18.91 16.14
C GLU A 61 8.56 19.49 15.75
N LYS A 62 8.58 20.63 15.04
CA LYS A 62 7.39 21.22 14.41
C LYS A 62 7.59 21.21 12.89
N ILE A 63 6.68 20.54 12.18
CA ILE A 63 6.71 20.38 10.73
C ILE A 63 5.61 21.27 10.16
N ASN A 64 5.98 22.26 9.36
CA ASN A 64 5.03 23.13 8.65
C ASN A 64 4.68 22.49 7.28
N LEU A 65 3.40 22.22 7.06
CA LEU A 65 2.92 21.55 5.86
C LEU A 65 2.65 22.51 4.70
N ASN A 66 2.70 23.83 4.92
CA ASN A 66 2.51 24.88 3.93
C ASN A 66 1.19 24.73 3.15
N GLY A 67 0.08 24.49 3.85
CA GLY A 67 -1.25 24.40 3.26
C GLY A 67 -1.53 23.10 2.49
N LYS A 68 -0.71 22.06 2.66
CA LYS A 68 -0.99 20.74 2.07
C LYS A 68 -2.12 20.02 2.80
N ILE A 69 -2.72 19.06 2.10
CA ILE A 69 -3.70 18.13 2.64
C ILE A 69 -2.97 16.96 3.30
N ILE A 70 -3.45 16.52 4.47
CA ILE A 70 -3.03 15.28 5.11
C ILE A 70 -4.10 14.21 4.84
N LEU A 71 -3.64 13.06 4.37
CA LEU A 71 -4.43 11.82 4.30
C LEU A 71 -3.80 10.78 5.23
N PRO A 72 -4.58 9.80 5.74
CA PRO A 72 -3.99 8.57 6.26
C PRO A 72 -3.16 7.90 5.16
N GLY A 73 -2.10 7.19 5.54
CA GLY A 73 -1.34 6.40 4.59
C GLY A 73 -2.22 5.36 3.91
N LEU A 74 -2.01 5.16 2.61
CA LEU A 74 -2.86 4.27 1.81
C LEU A 74 -2.58 2.82 2.18
N ILE A 75 -3.62 2.00 2.01
CA ILE A 75 -3.57 0.56 2.27
C ILE A 75 -3.93 -0.16 0.98
N ASP A 76 -3.04 -1.01 0.50
CA ASP A 76 -3.36 -2.00 -0.53
C ASP A 76 -3.46 -3.37 0.13
N CYS A 77 -4.69 -3.88 0.22
CA CYS A 77 -5.02 -5.11 0.94
C CYS A 77 -4.97 -6.37 0.05
N HIS A 78 -4.59 -6.25 -1.22
CA HIS A 78 -4.61 -7.37 -2.14
C HIS A 78 -3.56 -7.27 -3.23
N THR A 79 -2.37 -7.83 -2.99
CA THR A 79 -1.37 -7.94 -4.05
C THR A 79 -0.74 -9.32 -4.16
N HIS A 80 -0.25 -9.64 -5.35
CA HIS A 80 0.65 -10.77 -5.58
C HIS A 80 2.01 -10.22 -6.03
N THR A 81 2.60 -9.33 -5.22
CA THR A 81 3.85 -8.61 -5.57
C THR A 81 5.09 -9.52 -5.56
N ALA A 82 5.04 -10.61 -4.78
CA ALA A 82 6.07 -11.64 -4.70
C ALA A 82 5.96 -12.62 -5.88
N PHE A 83 6.66 -12.33 -6.98
CA PHE A 83 6.72 -13.21 -8.14
C PHE A 83 8.01 -13.01 -8.95
N ALA A 84 8.37 -14.04 -9.72
CA ALA A 84 9.47 -14.02 -10.67
C ALA A 84 8.98 -14.21 -12.12
N GLY A 85 9.87 -13.94 -13.07
CA GLY A 85 9.56 -13.98 -14.49
C GLY A 85 8.64 -12.85 -14.96
N SER A 86 8.12 -12.98 -16.17
CA SER A 86 7.21 -12.01 -16.78
C SER A 86 6.28 -12.72 -17.76
N ARG A 87 5.02 -12.26 -17.81
CA ARG A 87 4.02 -12.73 -18.77
C ARG A 87 3.82 -11.74 -19.93
N ALA A 88 4.76 -10.82 -20.14
CA ALA A 88 4.69 -9.83 -21.21
C ALA A 88 4.64 -10.46 -22.61
N ASN A 89 5.27 -11.62 -22.82
CA ASN A 89 5.18 -12.34 -24.10
C ASN A 89 3.79 -12.91 -24.35
N GLU A 90 3.15 -13.50 -23.33
CA GLU A 90 1.75 -13.94 -23.44
C GLU A 90 0.81 -12.76 -23.71
N PHE A 91 1.10 -11.60 -23.14
CA PHE A 91 0.34 -10.38 -23.42
C PHE A 91 0.44 -9.97 -24.89
N LYS A 92 1.63 -10.08 -25.50
CA LYS A 92 1.81 -9.84 -26.95
C LYS A 92 1.02 -10.84 -27.79
N GLU A 93 1.03 -12.12 -27.44
CA GLU A 93 0.26 -13.16 -28.16
C GLU A 93 -1.25 -12.90 -28.08
N LYS A 94 -1.75 -12.49 -26.91
CA LYS A 94 -3.17 -12.09 -26.75
C LYS A 94 -3.55 -10.93 -27.66
N ILE A 95 -2.70 -9.91 -27.79
CA ILE A 95 -2.93 -8.80 -28.73
C ILE A 95 -2.98 -9.29 -30.18
N ALA A 96 -2.17 -10.30 -30.53
CA ALA A 96 -2.16 -10.92 -31.84
C ALA A 96 -3.36 -11.87 -32.10
N GLY A 97 -4.29 -12.01 -31.13
CA GLY A 97 -5.50 -12.81 -31.27
C GLY A 97 -5.38 -14.26 -30.80
N VAL A 98 -4.28 -14.66 -30.16
CA VAL A 98 -4.14 -16.01 -29.60
C VAL A 98 -5.06 -16.18 -28.40
N HIS A 99 -5.89 -17.22 -28.39
CA HIS A 99 -6.82 -17.47 -27.30
C HIS A 99 -6.09 -17.92 -26.03
N TYR A 100 -6.63 -17.53 -24.87
CA TYR A 100 -6.06 -17.87 -23.56
C TYR A 100 -5.88 -19.38 -23.35
N GLU A 101 -6.84 -20.19 -23.79
CA GLU A 101 -6.79 -21.66 -23.69
C GLU A 101 -5.62 -22.24 -24.48
N GLU A 102 -5.27 -21.63 -25.61
CA GLU A 102 -4.15 -22.06 -26.44
C GLU A 102 -2.81 -21.75 -25.79
N ILE A 103 -2.69 -20.56 -25.17
CA ILE A 103 -1.53 -20.17 -24.37
C ILE A 103 -1.37 -21.13 -23.18
N ALA A 104 -2.46 -21.43 -22.47
CA ALA A 104 -2.47 -22.35 -21.33
C ALA A 104 -2.07 -23.78 -21.72
N LYS A 105 -2.57 -24.30 -22.86
CA LYS A 105 -2.22 -25.63 -23.40
C LYS A 105 -0.73 -25.80 -23.65
N ARG A 106 0.00 -24.72 -23.93
CA ARG A 106 1.46 -24.73 -24.17
C ARG A 106 2.28 -24.52 -22.89
N GLY A 107 1.65 -24.54 -21.71
CA GLY A 107 2.30 -24.29 -20.43
C GLY A 107 2.44 -22.81 -20.06
N GLY A 108 1.81 -21.92 -20.83
CA GLY A 108 1.67 -20.51 -20.48
C GLY A 108 0.72 -20.29 -19.31
N GLY A 109 0.38 -19.04 -19.03
CA GLY A 109 -0.59 -18.70 -18.01
C GLY A 109 0.02 -18.60 -16.61
N ILE A 110 -0.74 -19.00 -15.59
CA ILE A 110 -0.23 -19.00 -14.21
C ILE A 110 0.99 -19.92 -14.05
N ASN A 111 1.06 -21.01 -14.83
CA ASN A 111 2.15 -21.97 -14.79
C ASN A 111 3.51 -21.33 -15.15
N THR A 112 3.52 -20.34 -16.05
CA THR A 112 4.76 -19.59 -16.35
C THR A 112 5.31 -18.87 -15.12
N THR A 113 4.43 -18.22 -14.35
CA THR A 113 4.84 -17.57 -13.09
C THR A 113 5.21 -18.58 -12.02
N VAL A 114 4.45 -19.68 -11.88
CA VAL A 114 4.74 -20.75 -10.92
C VAL A 114 6.13 -21.35 -11.18
N THR A 115 6.42 -21.73 -12.43
CA THR A 115 7.74 -22.25 -12.80
C THR A 115 8.85 -21.24 -12.52
N ALA A 116 8.65 -19.95 -12.84
CA ALA A 116 9.64 -18.92 -12.57
C ALA A 116 9.89 -18.74 -11.06
N VAL A 117 8.84 -18.75 -10.23
CA VAL A 117 8.96 -18.65 -8.78
C VAL A 117 9.67 -19.87 -8.20
N ARG A 118 9.33 -21.08 -8.65
CA ARG A 118 9.99 -22.32 -8.21
C ARG A 118 11.49 -22.32 -8.50
N ASN A 119 11.88 -21.80 -9.65
CA ASN A 119 13.28 -21.69 -10.07
C ASN A 119 14.06 -20.52 -9.45
N SER A 120 13.41 -19.63 -8.69
CA SER A 120 14.06 -18.47 -8.05
C SER A 120 14.45 -18.77 -6.61
N SER A 121 15.53 -18.17 -6.12
CA SER A 121 15.84 -18.18 -4.69
C SER A 121 15.03 -17.11 -3.92
N LEU A 122 15.02 -17.19 -2.57
CA LEU A 122 14.45 -16.13 -1.72
C LEU A 122 15.12 -14.78 -2.00
N THR A 123 16.45 -14.76 -2.14
CA THR A 123 17.21 -13.54 -2.42
C THR A 123 16.80 -12.93 -3.76
N ASP A 124 16.63 -13.75 -4.81
CA ASP A 124 16.19 -13.27 -6.12
C ASP A 124 14.79 -12.63 -6.04
N LEU A 125 13.87 -13.26 -5.29
CA LEU A 125 12.52 -12.74 -5.08
C LEU A 125 12.54 -11.40 -4.34
N VAL A 126 13.34 -11.27 -3.28
CA VAL A 126 13.49 -10.02 -2.53
C VAL A 126 14.01 -8.89 -3.43
N GLU A 127 15.05 -9.15 -4.23
CA GLU A 127 15.62 -8.14 -5.14
C GLU A 127 14.61 -7.75 -6.25
N LEU A 128 13.82 -8.69 -6.75
CA LEU A 128 12.74 -8.41 -7.71
C LEU A 128 11.58 -7.62 -7.09
N MET A 129 11.25 -7.87 -5.82
CA MET A 129 10.16 -7.20 -5.11
C MET A 129 10.52 -5.77 -4.69
N LYS A 130 11.77 -5.53 -4.30
CA LYS A 130 12.23 -4.24 -3.78
C LYS A 130 11.82 -3.04 -4.63
N PRO A 131 12.09 -2.97 -5.95
CA PRO A 131 11.66 -1.83 -6.76
C PRO A 131 10.13 -1.71 -6.88
N ARG A 132 9.39 -2.84 -6.83
CA ARG A 132 7.91 -2.84 -6.86
C ARG A 132 7.34 -2.25 -5.58
N VAL A 133 7.89 -2.63 -4.42
CA VAL A 133 7.49 -2.09 -3.11
C VAL A 133 7.86 -0.61 -3.00
N GLN A 134 9.00 -0.18 -3.54
CA GLN A 134 9.34 1.25 -3.58
C GLN A 134 8.34 2.07 -4.41
N GLU A 135 7.78 1.48 -5.47
CA GLU A 135 6.72 2.14 -6.25
C GLU A 135 5.40 2.26 -5.47
N PHE A 136 5.03 1.27 -4.66
CA PHE A 136 3.90 1.43 -3.73
C PHE A 136 4.15 2.56 -2.71
N ILE A 137 5.36 2.63 -2.15
CA ILE A 137 5.75 3.67 -1.19
C ILE A 137 5.70 5.06 -1.83
N SER A 138 6.17 5.21 -3.09
CA SER A 138 6.18 6.49 -3.81
C SER A 138 4.76 7.05 -4.04
N GLN A 139 3.77 6.16 -4.12
CA GLN A 139 2.34 6.48 -4.26
C GLN A 139 1.63 6.74 -2.92
N GLY A 140 2.34 6.65 -1.79
CA GLY A 140 1.80 6.92 -0.46
C GLY A 140 1.19 5.69 0.25
N VAL A 141 1.45 4.48 -0.25
CA VAL A 141 1.06 3.24 0.44
C VAL A 141 1.98 3.03 1.64
N THR A 142 1.38 2.92 2.82
CA THR A 142 2.09 2.68 4.08
C THR A 142 1.81 1.28 4.65
N THR A 143 0.84 0.56 4.08
CA THR A 143 0.52 -0.81 4.45
C THR A 143 0.19 -1.59 3.18
N LEU A 144 0.95 -2.63 2.92
CA LEU A 144 0.86 -3.47 1.73
C LEU A 144 0.69 -4.92 2.17
N GLU A 145 -0.38 -5.57 1.74
CA GLU A 145 -0.54 -7.00 1.86
C GLU A 145 0.04 -7.70 0.63
N ILE A 146 0.79 -8.78 0.85
CA ILE A 146 1.46 -9.56 -0.20
C ILE A 146 1.07 -11.03 -0.02
N LYS A 147 0.41 -11.59 -1.02
CA LYS A 147 -0.03 -12.98 -1.05
C LYS A 147 1.03 -13.89 -1.65
N SER A 148 1.00 -15.14 -1.21
CA SER A 148 1.68 -16.26 -1.84
C SER A 148 0.84 -16.81 -3.03
N GLY A 149 0.93 -18.10 -3.35
CA GLY A 149 0.10 -18.76 -4.38
C GLY A 149 0.78 -18.98 -5.73
N TYR A 150 2.06 -18.62 -5.86
CA TYR A 150 2.88 -18.97 -7.02
C TYR A 150 3.89 -20.10 -6.74
N GLY A 151 3.89 -20.67 -5.52
CA GLY A 151 4.68 -21.85 -5.20
C GLY A 151 3.92 -23.14 -5.48
N LEU A 152 2.65 -23.22 -5.08
CA LEU A 152 1.75 -24.37 -5.19
C LEU A 152 2.30 -25.69 -4.61
N ASP A 153 3.28 -25.58 -3.71
CA ASP A 153 3.80 -26.63 -2.84
C ASP A 153 4.45 -25.97 -1.61
N PHE A 154 4.62 -26.72 -0.52
CA PHE A 154 5.08 -26.16 0.77
C PHE A 154 6.43 -25.43 0.65
N GLU A 155 7.41 -26.06 0.01
CA GLU A 155 8.78 -25.55 -0.07
C GLU A 155 8.86 -24.24 -0.86
N ASN A 156 8.04 -24.08 -1.91
CA ASN A 156 8.02 -22.86 -2.70
C ASN A 156 7.08 -21.79 -2.15
N GLU A 157 6.05 -22.16 -1.38
CA GLU A 157 5.18 -21.20 -0.70
C GLU A 157 5.86 -20.57 0.52
N ILE A 158 6.62 -21.33 1.32
CA ILE A 158 7.32 -20.78 2.51
C ILE A 158 8.47 -19.84 2.15
N LYS A 159 8.94 -19.91 0.90
CA LYS A 159 9.97 -19.05 0.32
C LYS A 159 9.43 -17.66 -0.08
N LEU A 160 8.12 -17.52 -0.27
CA LEU A 160 7.45 -16.26 -0.64
C LEU A 160 7.09 -15.45 0.59
#